data_AF-A0A2N9NQR1-F1
#
_entry.id   AF-A0A2N9NQR1-F1
#
_cell.length_a   1.000
_cell.length_b   1.000
_cell.length_c   1.000
_cell.angle_alpha   90.00
_cell.angle_beta   90.00
_cell.angle_gamma   90.00
#
_symmetry.space_group_name_H-M   'P 1'
#
loop_
_entity.id
_entity.type
_entity.pdbx_description
1 polymer ?
#
loop_
_entity_poly.entity_id
_entity_poly.type
_entity_poly.pdbx_seq_one_letter_code
_entity_poly.pdbx_strand_id
1 'polypeptide(L)'
;MPWKGVYRRWNLSLALLPQDDSTTNALLPANLSHSERSTLADLQSVSGRDFDKAYAKDMVKDHKKDVKEFESAAKDLSDPDLRAWAQKTLPVLQEHLRMAQDMETESY
;
A
#
# COMPACT_ATOMS: atom_id res chain seq x y z
N MET A 1 -7.27 -4.98 21.41
CA MET A 1 -6.29 -4.61 20.36
C MET A 1 -6.99 -3.69 19.37
N PRO A 2 -6.63 -2.39 19.33
CA PRO A 2 -7.32 -1.35 18.54
C PRO A 2 -7.32 -1.61 17.02
N TRP A 3 -6.40 -2.45 16.55
CA TRP A 3 -6.15 -2.74 15.14
C TRP A 3 -7.26 -3.45 14.37
N LYS A 4 -8.20 -4.16 15.02
CA LYS A 4 -9.21 -4.97 14.30
C LYS A 4 -10.19 -4.14 13.46
N GLY A 5 -10.46 -2.89 13.85
CA GLY A 5 -11.34 -1.98 13.10
C GLY A 5 -10.62 -1.34 11.91
N VAL A 6 -9.38 -0.88 12.14
CA VAL A 6 -8.50 -0.30 11.12
C VAL A 6 -8.21 -1.33 10.02
N TYR A 7 -7.85 -2.56 10.39
CA TYR A 7 -7.53 -3.65 9.46
C TYR A 7 -8.70 -4.08 8.58
N ARG A 8 -9.95 -4.01 9.10
CA ARG A 8 -11.16 -4.29 8.31
C ARG A 8 -11.42 -3.22 7.26
N ARG A 9 -11.17 -1.94 7.56
CA ARG A 9 -11.31 -0.85 6.59
C ARG A 9 -10.16 -0.84 5.57
N TRP A 10 -8.98 -1.25 6.00
CA TRP A 10 -7.80 -1.49 5.15
C TRP A 10 -8.05 -2.58 4.08
N ASN A 11 -8.56 -3.76 4.48
CA ASN A 11 -8.80 -4.87 3.56
C ASN A 11 -9.98 -4.67 2.59
N LEU A 12 -10.90 -3.75 2.87
CA LEU A 12 -12.02 -3.46 1.96
C LEU A 12 -11.61 -2.67 0.71
N SER A 13 -10.41 -2.08 0.70
CA SER A 13 -9.88 -1.30 -0.43
C SER A 13 -9.00 -2.10 -1.40
N LEU A 14 -8.58 -3.32 -1.05
CA LEU A 14 -7.82 -4.22 -1.93
C LEU A 14 -8.63 -4.64 -3.18
N ALA A 15 -9.94 -4.35 -3.19
CA ALA A 15 -10.88 -4.64 -4.26
C ALA A 15 -10.84 -3.65 -5.45
N LEU A 16 -9.86 -2.73 -5.50
CA LEU A 16 -9.73 -1.73 -6.59
C LEU A 16 -8.73 -2.13 -7.68
N LEU A 17 -8.22 -3.36 -7.67
CA LEU A 17 -7.56 -3.90 -8.86
C LEU A 17 -8.60 -3.97 -9.99
N PRO A 18 -8.26 -3.54 -11.23
CA PRO A 18 -9.14 -3.74 -12.36
C PRO A 18 -9.39 -5.25 -12.47
N GLN A 19 -10.64 -5.67 -12.30
CA GLN A 19 -11.06 -7.03 -12.59
C GLN A 19 -11.17 -7.13 -14.13
N ASP A 20 -10.03 -7.17 -14.80
CA ASP A 20 -9.95 -7.57 -16.20
C ASP A 20 -9.99 -9.10 -16.25
N ASP A 21 -11.17 -9.62 -16.55
CA ASP A 21 -11.38 -10.98 -17.01
C ASP A 21 -10.53 -11.22 -18.27
N SER A 22 -9.47 -12.03 -18.11
CA SER A 22 -8.73 -12.74 -19.16
C SER A 22 -7.40 -12.17 -19.70
N THR A 23 -6.88 -10.99 -19.34
CA THR A 23 -5.55 -10.56 -19.87
C THR A 23 -4.48 -10.00 -18.93
N THR A 24 -4.74 -9.74 -17.66
CA THR A 24 -3.68 -9.32 -16.73
C THR A 24 -2.90 -10.50 -16.11
N ASN A 25 -2.11 -11.18 -16.95
CA ASN A 25 -0.90 -11.89 -16.52
C ASN A 25 0.24 -10.91 -16.16
N ALA A 26 -0.10 -9.65 -15.88
CA ALA A 26 0.83 -8.60 -15.49
C ALA A 26 1.26 -8.81 -14.03
N LEU A 27 2.34 -9.59 -13.88
CA LEU A 27 3.40 -9.31 -12.91
C LEU A 27 2.93 -9.15 -11.46
N LEU A 28 2.24 -10.13 -10.91
CA LEU A 28 2.47 -10.41 -9.49
C LEU A 28 3.94 -10.83 -9.38
N PRO A 29 4.82 -10.10 -8.68
CA PRO A 29 6.15 -10.60 -8.43
C PRO A 29 6.00 -11.87 -7.57
N ALA A 30 6.16 -13.03 -8.20
CA ALA A 30 6.22 -14.32 -7.49
C ALA A 30 7.41 -14.38 -6.51
N ASN A 31 8.31 -13.39 -6.59
CA ASN A 31 9.50 -13.26 -5.76
C ASN A 31 9.55 -11.84 -5.18
N LEU A 32 9.49 -11.72 -3.85
CA LEU A 32 9.76 -10.46 -3.15
C LEU A 32 11.10 -9.88 -3.65
N SER A 33 11.11 -8.59 -3.97
CA SER A 33 12.32 -7.84 -4.27
C SER A 33 13.33 -7.93 -3.12
N HIS A 34 14.59 -7.57 -3.37
CA HIS A 34 15.60 -7.58 -2.32
C HIS A 34 15.20 -6.65 -1.15
N SER A 35 14.62 -5.50 -1.44
CA SER A 35 14.12 -4.56 -0.42
C SER A 35 12.98 -5.17 0.39
N GLU A 36 11.99 -5.78 -0.26
CA GLU A 36 10.85 -6.39 0.43
C GLU A 36 11.28 -7.59 1.29
N ARG A 37 12.28 -8.36 0.84
CA ARG A 37 12.87 -9.44 1.65
C ARG A 37 13.61 -8.92 2.87
N SER A 38 14.33 -7.80 2.74
CA SER A 38 14.99 -7.15 3.88
C SER A 38 13.96 -6.65 4.89
N THR A 39 12.94 -5.93 4.42
CA THR A 39 11.84 -5.46 5.27
C THR A 39 11.15 -6.62 5.98
N LEU A 40 10.88 -7.73 5.28
CA LEU A 40 10.29 -8.91 5.90
C LEU A 40 11.20 -9.50 7.00
N ALA A 41 12.50 -9.60 6.75
CA ALA A 41 13.45 -10.10 7.74
C ALA A 41 13.54 -9.18 8.98
N ASP A 42 13.58 -7.87 8.76
CA ASP A 42 13.62 -6.87 9.83
C ASP A 42 12.34 -6.96 10.69
N LEU A 43 11.16 -7.04 10.06
CA LEU A 43 9.89 -7.21 10.76
C LEU A 43 9.81 -8.54 11.53
N GLN A 44 10.36 -9.63 10.99
CA GLN A 44 10.43 -10.93 11.67
C GLN A 44 11.35 -10.92 12.90
N SER A 45 12.30 -9.97 12.96
CA SER A 45 13.27 -9.86 14.06
C SER A 45 12.75 -9.08 15.28
N VAL A 46 11.64 -8.36 15.14
CA VAL A 46 11.03 -7.52 16.18
C VAL A 46 9.67 -8.04 16.62
N SER A 47 9.22 -7.65 17.82
CA SER A 47 7.92 -8.08 18.35
C SER A 47 7.27 -6.99 19.20
N GLY A 48 5.96 -7.13 19.46
CA GLY A 48 5.21 -6.19 20.29
C GLY A 48 5.28 -4.76 19.76
N ARG A 49 5.58 -3.80 20.65
CA ARG A 49 5.63 -2.37 20.28
C ARG A 49 6.70 -2.05 19.24
N ASP A 50 7.83 -2.76 19.24
CA ASP A 50 8.89 -2.53 18.26
C ASP A 50 8.48 -3.04 16.87
N PHE A 51 7.69 -4.11 16.80
CA PHE A 51 7.03 -4.55 15.58
C PHE A 51 6.03 -3.51 15.07
N ASP A 52 5.15 -3.00 15.94
CA ASP A 52 4.14 -2.01 15.55
C ASP A 52 4.80 -0.75 14.95
N LYS A 53 5.91 -0.28 15.55
CA LYS A 53 6.70 0.85 15.04
C LYS A 53 7.36 0.57 13.69
N ALA A 54 8.05 -0.57 13.57
CA ALA A 54 8.73 -0.95 12.34
C ALA A 54 7.73 -1.10 11.18
N TYR A 55 6.61 -1.77 11.45
CA TYR A 55 5.53 -1.96 10.49
C TYR A 55 4.93 -0.62 10.06
N ALA A 56 4.53 0.26 11.00
CA ALA A 56 3.93 1.55 10.66
C ALA A 56 4.86 2.43 9.82
N LYS A 57 6.16 2.46 10.14
CA LYS A 57 7.16 3.21 9.38
C LYS A 57 7.29 2.71 7.93
N ASP A 58 7.33 1.40 7.74
CA ASP A 58 7.40 0.81 6.40
C ASP A 58 6.11 1.05 5.61
N MET A 59 4.94 0.93 6.26
CA MET A 59 3.66 1.23 5.61
C MET A 59 3.57 2.69 5.13
N VAL A 60 4.01 3.66 5.94
CA VAL A 60 4.05 5.08 5.54
C VAL A 60 4.98 5.28 4.34
N LYS A 61 6.14 4.63 4.33
CA LYS A 61 7.11 4.73 3.23
C LYS A 61 6.53 4.20 1.93
N ASP A 62 5.94 3.02 1.95
CA ASP A 62 5.39 2.38 0.75
C ASP A 62 4.18 3.17 0.23
N HIS A 63 3.27 3.62 1.10
CA HIS A 63 2.10 4.36 0.67
C HIS A 63 2.43 5.75 0.12
N LYS A 64 3.49 6.42 0.62
CA LYS A 64 3.99 7.65 0.00
C LYS A 64 4.49 7.41 -1.42
N LYS A 65 5.18 6.29 -1.64
CA LYS A 65 5.68 5.91 -2.97
C LYS A 65 4.49 5.63 -3.90
N ASP A 66 3.53 4.83 -3.46
CA ASP A 66 2.36 4.49 -4.27
C ASP A 66 1.52 5.72 -4.62
N VAL A 67 1.27 6.62 -3.67
CA VAL A 67 0.57 7.89 -3.94
C VAL A 67 1.31 8.69 -5.02
N LYS A 68 2.64 8.81 -4.93
CA LYS A 68 3.43 9.53 -5.93
C LYS A 68 3.36 8.87 -7.31
N GLU A 69 3.45 7.55 -7.37
CA GLU A 69 3.35 6.80 -8.63
C GLU A 69 1.97 6.95 -9.26
N PHE A 70 0.89 6.90 -8.46
CA PHE A 70 -0.48 7.09 -8.93
C PHE A 70 -0.80 8.54 -9.29
N GLU A 71 -0.22 9.53 -8.63
CA GLU A 71 -0.32 10.94 -9.02
C GLU A 71 0.27 11.18 -10.42
N SER A 72 1.44 10.60 -10.70
CA SER A 72 2.04 10.64 -12.03
C SER A 72 1.19 9.86 -13.03
N ALA A 73 0.75 8.65 -12.68
CA ALA A 73 -0.05 7.80 -13.56
C ALA A 73 -1.39 8.45 -13.96
N ALA A 74 -2.05 9.12 -13.00
CA ALA A 74 -3.29 9.85 -13.21
C ALA A 74 -3.16 11.07 -14.15
N LYS A 75 -1.94 11.57 -14.36
CA LYS A 75 -1.63 12.73 -15.21
C LYS A 75 -1.04 12.34 -16.56
N ASP A 76 -0.07 11.41 -16.54
CA ASP A 76 0.89 11.26 -17.63
C ASP A 76 0.72 9.96 -18.43
N LEU A 77 -0.08 9.00 -17.97
CA LEU A 77 -0.32 7.78 -18.74
C LEU A 77 -1.05 8.08 -20.04
N SER A 78 -0.51 7.58 -21.16
CA SER A 78 -1.13 7.72 -22.48
C SER A 78 -2.43 6.91 -22.60
N ASP A 79 -2.45 5.71 -22.00
CA ASP A 79 -3.62 4.85 -21.99
C ASP A 79 -4.76 5.49 -21.16
N PRO A 80 -5.90 5.82 -21.78
CA PRO A 80 -6.99 6.51 -21.10
C PRO A 80 -7.66 5.67 -20.01
N ASP A 81 -7.72 4.35 -20.16
CA ASP A 81 -8.36 3.46 -19.19
C ASP A 81 -7.47 3.30 -17.95
N LEU A 82 -6.16 3.13 -18.15
CA LEU A 82 -5.20 3.09 -17.04
C LEU A 82 -5.09 4.43 -16.32
N ARG A 83 -5.15 5.55 -17.05
CA ARG A 83 -5.18 6.90 -16.44
C ARG A 83 -6.44 7.12 -15.61
N ALA A 84 -7.61 6.73 -16.14
CA ALA A 84 -8.88 6.83 -15.41
C ALA A 84 -8.92 5.93 -14.18
N TRP A 85 -8.33 4.73 -14.26
CA TRP A 85 -8.15 3.86 -13.12
C TRP A 85 -7.25 4.49 -12.06
N ALA A 86 -6.08 5.03 -12.44
CA ALA A 86 -5.19 5.71 -11.51
C ALA A 86 -5.87 6.89 -10.81
N GLN A 87 -6.65 7.69 -11.54
CA GLN A 87 -7.46 8.79 -10.98
C GLN A 87 -8.50 8.32 -9.94
N LYS A 88 -9.15 7.18 -10.18
CA LYS A 88 -10.14 6.60 -9.26
C LYS A 88 -9.49 5.99 -8.01
N THR A 89 -8.29 5.44 -8.15
CA THR A 89 -7.58 4.75 -7.08
C THR A 89 -6.79 5.72 -6.18
N LEU A 90 -6.30 6.83 -6.74
CA LEU A 90 -5.47 7.80 -6.01
C LEU A 90 -6.08 8.29 -4.67
N PRO A 91 -7.37 8.67 -4.57
CA PRO A 91 -7.96 9.08 -3.29
C PRO A 91 -7.92 7.99 -2.22
N VAL A 92 -7.96 6.72 -2.61
CA VAL A 92 -7.90 5.59 -1.69
C VAL A 92 -6.49 5.40 -1.15
N LEU A 93 -5.47 5.51 -2.01
CA LEU A 93 -4.07 5.46 -1.58
C LEU A 93 -3.72 6.64 -0.66
N GLN A 94 -4.28 7.83 -0.92
CA GLN A 94 -4.14 8.99 -0.03
C GLN A 94 -4.75 8.74 1.35
N GLU A 95 -5.94 8.12 1.42
CA GLU A 95 -6.53 7.74 2.70
C GLU A 95 -5.73 6.65 3.40
N HIS A 96 -5.21 5.66 2.68
CA HIS A 96 -4.34 4.64 3.26
C HIS A 96 -3.04 5.22 3.82
N LEU A 97 -2.43 6.18 3.12
CA LEU A 97 -1.28 6.92 3.62
C LEU A 97 -1.62 7.65 4.92
N ARG A 98 -2.76 8.34 4.98
CA ARG A 98 -3.23 9.01 6.20
C ARG A 98 -3.36 8.02 7.36
N MET A 99 -3.99 6.88 7.12
CA MET A 99 -4.13 5.83 8.13
C MET A 99 -2.77 5.28 8.59
N ALA A 100 -1.80 5.10 7.68
CA ALA A 100 -0.46 4.66 8.04
C ALA A 100 0.28 5.69 8.90
N GLN A 101 0.11 6.98 8.63
CA GLN A 101 0.69 8.07 9.43
C GLN A 101 0.05 8.16 10.83
N ASP A 102 -1.26 7.93 10.92
CA ASP A 102 -1.97 7.84 12.20
C ASP A 102 -1.41 6.66 13.03
N MET A 103 -1.20 5.49 12.40
CA MET A 103 -0.59 4.31 13.05
C MET A 103 0.84 4.58 13.53
N GLU A 104 1.66 5.29 12.73
CA GLU A 104 3.02 5.67 13.12
C GLU A 104 3.00 6.55 14.36
N THR A 105 2.09 7.52 14.42
CA THR A 105 1.93 8.45 15.54
C THR A 105 1.48 7.74 16.83
N GLU A 106 0.52 6.81 16.74
CA GLU A 106 0.03 6.02 17.88
C GLU A 106 1.04 5.01 18.42
N SER A 107 2.06 4.66 17.63
CA SER A 107 3.07 3.67 18.01
C SER A 107 4.17 4.25 18.91
N TYR A 108 4.29 5.57 19.05
CA TYR A 108 5.25 6.26 19.94
C TYR A 108 4.75 6.31 21.39
#